data_AF-A0A7R7EQ43-F1
#
_entry.id   AF-A0A7R7EQ43-F1
#
_cell.length_a   1.000
_cell.length_b   1.000
_cell.length_c   1.000
_cell.angle_alpha   90.00
_cell.angle_beta   90.00
_cell.angle_gamma   90.00
#
_symmetry.space_group_name_H-M   'P 1'
#
loop_
_entity.id
_entity.type
_entity.pdbx_description
1 polymer ?
#
loop_
_entity_poly.entity_id
_entity_poly.type
_entity_poly.pdbx_seq_one_letter_code
_entity_poly.pdbx_strand_id
1 'polypeptide(L)'
;MEKVLTYLNEVEEKANEIIERAEDEKVVLHQELDQRISNLEMSISEENKKKLEALQKEINSDLENEIETLRSNSKKELEELANYFSSNHDSLVNKLFQKIVGA
;
A
#
# COMPACT_ATOMS: atom_id res chain seq x y z
N MET A 1 -49.65 -38.61 42.20
CA MET A 1 -48.26 -38.98 41.88
C MET A 1 -48.06 -39.06 40.37
N GLU A 2 -48.92 -39.77 39.64
CA GLU A 2 -48.88 -39.83 38.16
C GLU A 2 -48.94 -38.46 37.45
N LYS A 3 -49.86 -37.57 37.83
CA LYS A 3 -49.96 -36.24 37.19
C LYS A 3 -48.69 -35.38 37.32
N VAL A 4 -47.95 -35.50 38.42
CA VAL A 4 -46.71 -34.74 38.64
C VAL A 4 -45.59 -35.28 37.74
N LEU A 5 -45.55 -36.60 37.55
CA LEU A 5 -44.63 -37.27 36.61
C LEU A 5 -44.92 -36.87 35.16
N THR A 6 -46.19 -36.77 34.76
CA THR A 6 -46.58 -36.32 33.41
C THR A 6 -46.11 -34.88 33.15
N TYR A 7 -46.34 -33.96 34.10
CA TYR A 7 -45.88 -32.58 33.95
C TYR A 7 -44.35 -32.46 33.94
N LEU A 8 -43.62 -33.29 34.69
CA LEU A 8 -42.16 -33.29 34.64
C LEU A 8 -41.64 -33.73 33.27
N ASN A 9 -42.22 -34.79 32.69
CA ASN A 9 -41.85 -35.28 31.36
C ASN A 9 -42.14 -34.22 30.27
N GLU A 10 -43.28 -33.53 30.34
CA GLU A 10 -43.59 -32.44 29.40
C GLU A 10 -42.62 -31.25 29.51
N VAL A 11 -42.12 -30.97 30.72
CA VAL A 11 -41.10 -29.94 30.94
C VAL A 11 -39.75 -30.38 30.39
N GLU A 12 -39.36 -31.64 30.59
CA GLU A 12 -38.12 -32.20 30.02
C GLU A 12 -38.14 -32.23 28.49
N GLU A 13 -39.27 -32.60 27.88
CA GLU A 13 -39.42 -32.61 26.43
C GLU A 13 -39.27 -31.19 25.84
N LYS A 14 -39.95 -30.20 26.42
CA LYS A 14 -39.79 -28.79 26.01
C LYS A 14 -38.40 -28.24 26.27
N ALA A 15 -37.75 -28.63 27.35
CA ALA A 15 -36.37 -28.23 27.63
C ALA A 15 -35.41 -28.78 26.57
N ASN A 16 -35.59 -30.04 26.16
CA ASN A 16 -34.80 -30.64 25.08
C ASN A 16 -35.04 -29.94 23.73
N GLU A 17 -36.30 -29.63 23.39
CA GLU A 17 -36.59 -28.86 22.16
C GLU A 17 -35.97 -27.45 22.15
N ILE A 18 -35.84 -26.82 23.31
CA ILE A 18 -35.19 -25.50 23.43
C ILE A 18 -33.69 -25.64 23.21
N ILE A 19 -33.07 -26.69 23.79
CA ILE A 19 -31.64 -26.96 23.62
C ILE A 19 -31.33 -27.26 22.16
N GLU A 20 -32.12 -28.12 21.51
CA GLU A 20 -31.94 -28.47 20.09
C GLU A 20 -32.04 -27.23 19.19
N ARG A 21 -33.04 -26.38 19.40
CA ARG A 21 -33.16 -25.11 18.68
C ARG A 21 -31.98 -24.16 18.92
N ALA A 22 -31.48 -24.09 20.14
CA ALA A 22 -30.31 -23.27 20.46
C ALA A 22 -29.03 -23.81 19.78
N GLU A 23 -28.90 -25.13 19.64
CA GLU A 23 -27.80 -25.76 18.90
C GLU A 23 -27.89 -25.45 17.41
N ASP A 24 -29.08 -25.54 16.81
CA ASP A 24 -29.31 -25.18 15.41
C ASP A 24 -29.01 -23.70 15.13
N GLU A 25 -29.53 -22.79 15.97
CA GLU A 25 -29.25 -21.34 15.86
C GLU A 25 -27.76 -21.04 16.00
N LYS A 26 -27.06 -21.74 16.90
CA LYS A 26 -25.62 -21.59 17.07
C LYS A 26 -24.87 -22.00 15.80
N VAL A 27 -25.26 -23.10 15.15
CA VAL A 27 -24.63 -23.55 13.90
C VAL A 27 -24.85 -22.52 12.79
N VAL A 28 -26.06 -22.01 12.63
CA VAL A 28 -26.37 -20.97 11.63
C VAL A 28 -25.55 -19.72 11.89
N LEU A 29 -25.48 -19.25 13.14
CA LEU A 29 -24.72 -18.07 13.51
C LEU A 29 -23.22 -18.24 13.23
N HIS A 30 -22.66 -19.43 13.49
CA HIS A 30 -21.27 -19.72 13.14
C HIS A 30 -21.02 -19.63 11.63
N GLN A 31 -21.92 -20.20 10.82
CA GLN A 31 -21.80 -20.13 9.35
C GLN A 31 -21.88 -18.69 8.84
N GLU A 32 -22.79 -17.88 9.39
CA GLU A 32 -22.89 -16.45 9.04
C GLU A 32 -21.63 -15.67 9.42
N LEU A 33 -21.06 -15.94 10.60
CA LEU A 33 -19.82 -15.32 11.05
C LEU A 33 -18.64 -15.69 10.15
N ASP A 34 -18.50 -16.98 9.79
CA ASP A 34 -17.44 -17.44 8.90
C ASP A 34 -17.55 -16.78 7.52
N GLN A 35 -18.77 -16.68 6.97
CA GLN A 35 -19.02 -15.99 5.72
C GLN A 35 -18.66 -14.50 5.81
N ARG A 36 -19.01 -13.86 6.93
CA ARG A 36 -18.71 -12.43 7.15
C ARG A 36 -17.22 -12.18 7.30
N ILE A 37 -16.49 -13.07 7.98
CA ILE A 37 -15.03 -13.02 8.08
C ILE A 37 -14.40 -13.17 6.69
N SER A 38 -14.82 -14.17 5.91
CA SER A 38 -14.31 -14.36 4.56
C SER A 38 -14.56 -13.15 3.65
N ASN A 39 -15.76 -12.57 3.71
CA ASN A 39 -16.08 -11.36 2.97
C ASN A 39 -15.22 -10.16 3.41
N LEU A 40 -14.97 -10.03 4.71
CA LEU A 40 -14.12 -8.97 5.25
C LEU A 40 -12.67 -9.13 4.78
N GLU A 41 -12.12 -10.35 4.83
CA GLU A 41 -10.78 -10.66 4.35
C GLU A 41 -10.61 -10.33 2.87
N MET A 42 -11.58 -10.72 2.03
CA MET A 42 -11.58 -10.36 0.61
C MET A 42 -11.60 -8.84 0.41
N SER A 43 -12.49 -8.13 1.10
CA SER A 43 -12.58 -6.67 1.00
C SER A 43 -11.28 -5.97 1.42
N ILE A 44 -10.66 -6.42 2.52
CA ILE A 44 -9.38 -5.87 2.99
C ILE A 44 -8.28 -6.12 1.97
N SER A 45 -8.21 -7.34 1.42
CA SER A 45 -7.21 -7.70 0.41
C SER A 45 -7.34 -6.84 -0.86
N GLU A 46 -8.57 -6.66 -1.35
CA GLU A 46 -8.85 -5.81 -2.50
C GLU A 46 -8.51 -4.34 -2.25
N GLU A 47 -8.88 -3.80 -1.07
CA GLU A 47 -8.56 -2.42 -0.71
C GLU A 47 -7.05 -2.20 -0.59
N ASN A 48 -6.35 -3.14 0.05
CA ASN A 48 -4.89 -3.10 0.18
C ASN A 48 -4.21 -3.16 -1.19
N LYS A 49 -4.68 -4.02 -2.10
CA LYS A 49 -4.17 -4.09 -3.46
C LYS A 49 -4.34 -2.76 -4.20
N LYS A 50 -5.53 -2.16 -4.13
CA LYS A 50 -5.79 -0.84 -4.75
C LYS A 50 -4.89 0.25 -4.17
N LYS A 51 -4.69 0.27 -2.85
CA LYS A 51 -3.77 1.23 -2.19
C LYS A 51 -2.33 1.02 -2.61
N LEU A 52 -1.87 -0.23 -2.71
CA LEU A 52 -0.51 -0.55 -3.17
C LEU A 52 -0.29 -0.11 -4.62
N GLU A 53 -1.26 -0.38 -5.51
CA GLU A 53 -1.20 0.05 -6.91
C GLU A 53 -1.17 1.59 -7.03
N ALA A 54 -1.96 2.29 -6.22
CA ALA A 54 -1.96 3.75 -6.17
C ALA A 54 -0.62 4.32 -5.70
N LEU A 55 -0.07 3.79 -4.59
CA LEU A 55 1.23 4.19 -4.06
C LEU A 55 2.35 3.92 -5.06
N GLN A 56 2.33 2.76 -5.73
CA GLN A 56 3.34 2.43 -6.74
C GLN A 56 3.28 3.40 -7.93
N LYS A 57 2.07 3.79 -8.36
CA LYS A 57 1.89 4.78 -9.42
C LYS A 57 2.40 6.16 -9.01
N GLU A 58 2.11 6.59 -7.79
CA GLU A 58 2.57 7.86 -7.23
C GLU A 58 4.10 7.91 -7.18
N ILE A 59 4.73 6.89 -6.59
CA ILE A 59 6.20 6.78 -6.50
C ILE A 59 6.84 6.81 -7.88
N ASN A 60 6.29 6.06 -8.85
CA ASN A 60 6.84 6.06 -10.21
C ASN A 60 6.74 7.44 -10.88
N SER A 61 5.61 8.13 -10.69
CA SER A 61 5.43 9.49 -11.23
C SER A 61 6.40 10.48 -10.60
N ASP A 62 6.61 10.39 -9.28
CA ASP A 62 7.54 11.27 -8.57
C ASP A 62 8.99 11.01 -8.99
N LEU A 63 9.38 9.75 -9.15
CA LEU A 63 10.71 9.37 -9.66
C LEU A 63 10.93 9.87 -11.09
N GLU A 64 9.93 9.76 -11.97
CA GLU A 64 10.02 10.30 -13.34
C GLU A 64 10.22 11.82 -13.32
N ASN A 65 9.44 12.54 -12.53
CA ASN A 65 9.56 13.99 -12.37
C ASN A 65 10.94 14.40 -11.80
N GLU A 66 11.46 13.66 -10.83
CA GLU A 66 12.77 13.91 -10.24
C GLU A 66 13.90 13.66 -11.25
N ILE A 67 13.81 12.57 -12.03
CA ILE A 67 14.76 12.26 -13.10
C ILE A 67 14.75 13.35 -14.18
N GLU A 68 13.57 13.83 -14.60
CA GLU A 68 13.46 14.91 -15.56
C GLU A 68 14.07 16.22 -15.03
N THR A 69 13.80 16.54 -13.77
CA THR A 69 14.37 17.71 -13.10
C THR A 69 15.89 17.63 -13.03
N LEU A 70 16.43 16.48 -12.62
CA LEU A 70 17.88 16.23 -12.59
C LEU A 70 18.50 16.37 -13.98
N ARG A 71 17.90 15.77 -15.01
CA ARG A 71 18.38 15.89 -16.40
C ARG A 71 18.40 17.33 -16.88
N SER A 72 17.33 18.09 -16.60
CA SER A 72 17.23 19.50 -16.96
C SER A 72 18.32 20.32 -16.28
N ASN A 73 18.53 20.11 -14.98
CA ASN A 73 19.56 20.80 -14.21
C ASN A 73 20.97 20.47 -14.72
N SER A 74 21.29 19.19 -14.93
CA SER A 74 22.60 18.80 -15.48
C SER A 74 22.84 19.35 -16.88
N LYS A 75 21.80 19.41 -17.73
CA LYS A 75 21.92 20.03 -19.05
C LYS A 75 22.24 21.53 -18.93
N LYS A 76 21.55 22.23 -18.03
CA LYS A 76 21.80 23.65 -17.76
C LYS A 76 23.23 23.90 -17.25
N GLU A 77 23.70 23.09 -16.31
CA GLU A 77 25.08 23.17 -15.80
C GLU A 77 26.11 22.94 -16.91
N LEU A 78 25.87 21.98 -17.82
CA LEU A 78 26.75 21.75 -18.97
C LEU A 78 26.76 22.92 -19.95
N GLU A 79 25.60 23.53 -20.22
CA GLU A 79 25.51 24.73 -21.05
C GLU A 79 26.24 25.92 -20.40
N GLU A 80 26.08 26.13 -19.09
CA GLU A 80 26.81 27.15 -18.34
C GLU A 80 28.33 26.92 -18.40
N LEU A 81 28.78 25.68 -18.24
CA LEU A 81 30.20 25.31 -18.36
C LEU A 81 30.75 25.54 -19.76
N ALA A 82 30.01 25.16 -20.81
CA ALA A 82 30.39 25.38 -22.20
C ALA A 82 30.46 26.89 -22.53
N ASN A 83 29.51 27.67 -22.03
CA ASN A 83 29.52 29.13 -22.17
C ASN A 83 30.69 29.77 -21.43
N TYR A 84 31.00 29.30 -20.21
CA TYR A 84 32.15 29.77 -19.47
C TYR A 84 33.46 29.46 -20.18
N PHE A 85 33.61 28.23 -20.69
CA PHE A 85 34.79 27.82 -21.44
C PHE A 85 34.95 28.66 -22.70
N SER A 86 33.94 28.72 -23.57
CA SER A 86 34.00 29.49 -24.83
C SER A 86 34.32 30.98 -24.62
N SER A 87 33.78 31.59 -23.55
CA SER A 87 34.03 33.00 -23.23
C SER A 87 35.42 33.27 -22.67
N ASN A 88 36.04 32.30 -22.00
CA ASN A 88 37.30 32.49 -21.27
C ASN A 88 38.46 31.68 -21.84
N HIS A 89 38.24 30.90 -22.90
CA HIS A 89 39.21 29.95 -23.44
C HIS A 89 40.52 30.62 -23.82
N ASP A 90 40.48 31.75 -24.53
CA ASP A 90 41.68 32.47 -24.96
C ASP A 90 42.50 32.98 -23.77
N SER A 91 41.82 33.47 -22.73
CA SER A 91 42.45 33.93 -21.49
C SER A 91 43.07 32.76 -20.71
N LEU A 92 42.39 31.62 -20.65
CA LEU A 92 42.89 30.40 -20.02
C LEU A 92 44.11 29.84 -20.76
N VAL A 93 44.08 29.80 -22.10
CA VAL A 93 45.22 29.36 -22.92
C VAL A 93 46.39 30.30 -22.77
N ASN A 94 46.16 31.62 -22.80
CA ASN A 94 47.24 32.59 -22.58
C ASN A 94 47.87 32.45 -21.20
N LYS A 95 47.07 32.27 -20.13
CA LYS A 95 47.60 31.99 -18.79
C LYS A 95 48.41 30.70 -18.76
N LEU A 96 47.95 29.65 -19.44
CA LEU A 96 48.68 28.38 -19.52
C LEU A 96 50.00 28.55 -20.27
N PHE A 97 49.98 29.25 -21.40
CA PHE A 97 51.14 29.53 -22.23
C PHE A 97 52.20 30.33 -21.45
N GLN A 98 51.80 31.41 -20.77
CA GLN A 98 52.71 32.20 -19.92
C GLN A 98 53.36 31.34 -18.83
N LYS A 99 52.59 30.42 -18.22
CA LYS A 99 53.09 29.50 -17.19
C LYS A 99 54.09 28.47 -17.73
N ILE A 100 53.94 28.05 -18.98
CA ILE A 100 54.84 27.07 -19.64
C ILE A 100 56.11 27.74 -20.13
N VAL A 101 55.99 28.92 -20.73
CA VAL A 101 57.13 29.64 -21.34
C VAL A 101 57.95 30.38 -20.27
N GLY A 102 57.43 30.55 -19.06
CA GLY A 102 58.20 31.01 -17.90
C GLY A 102 58.58 32.49 -17.97
N ALA A 103 57.63 33.34 -18.36
CA ALA A 103 57.73 34.78 -18.11
C ALA A 103 57.20 35.13 -16.70
#